data_AF-A0AAP2DUB6-F1
#
_entry.id   AF-A0AAP2DUB6-F1
#
_cell.length_a   1.000
_cell.length_b   1.000
_cell.length_c   1.000
_cell.angle_alpha   90.00
_cell.angle_beta   90.00
_cell.angle_gamma   90.00
#
_symmetry.space_group_name_H-M   'P 1'
#
loop_
_entity.id
_entity.type
_entity.pdbx_description
1 polymer ?
#
loop_
_entity_poly.entity_id
_entity_poly.type
_entity_poly.pdbx_seq_one_letter_code
_entity_poly.pdbx_strand_id
1 'polypeptide(L)'
;PDFMPTFLQLAKAEYPAQYDNRTITPMQGTSLLTALTQGTEKTDRTLYNEHFNARYVRNGDWKLVSTARDTTWHLYKIKED
;
A
#
# COMPACT_ATOMS: atom_id res chain seq x y z
N PRO A 1 0.77 4.62 2.47
CA PRO A 1 1.18 4.98 1.10
C PRO A 1 2.71 5.01 1.01
N ASP A 2 3.32 4.48 -0.04
CA ASP A 2 4.78 4.25 -0.08
C ASP A 2 5.63 5.48 -0.42
N PHE A 3 4.99 6.58 -0.83
CA PHE A 3 5.70 7.80 -1.19
C PHE A 3 6.44 8.42 -0.01
N MET A 4 5.78 8.51 1.16
CA MET A 4 6.40 9.09 2.36
C MET A 4 7.70 8.37 2.77
N PRO A 5 7.73 7.04 2.97
CA PRO A 5 8.98 6.35 3.31
C PRO A 5 10.04 6.48 2.22
N THR A 6 9.63 6.54 0.94
CA THR A 6 10.57 6.73 -0.18
C THR A 6 11.26 8.10 -0.11
N PHE A 7 10.49 9.18 0.08
CA PHE A 7 11.05 10.53 0.15
C PHE A 7 11.89 10.76 1.41
N LEU A 8 11.48 10.22 2.56
CA LEU A 8 12.29 10.28 3.77
C LEU A 8 13.63 9.57 3.62
N GLN A 9 13.64 8.38 3.00
CA GLN A 9 14.88 7.67 2.73
C GLN A 9 15.81 8.47 1.80
N LEU A 10 15.26 9.08 0.75
CA LEU A 10 16.02 9.94 -0.17
C LEU A 10 16.58 11.18 0.53
N ALA A 11 15.77 11.82 1.37
CA ALA A 11 16.16 13.02 2.13
C ALA A 11 17.06 12.71 3.34
N LYS A 12 17.25 11.44 3.69
CA LYS A 12 17.90 10.99 4.94
C LYS A 12 17.25 11.62 6.18
N ALA A 13 15.92 11.71 6.17
CA ALA A 13 15.12 12.28 7.23
C ALA A 13 14.35 11.19 8.00
N GLU A 14 13.99 11.49 9.25
CA GLU A 14 13.22 10.58 10.10
C GLU A 14 11.77 11.06 10.22
N TYR A 15 10.82 10.13 10.23
CA TYR A 15 9.42 10.44 10.52
C TYR A 15 9.23 10.53 12.04
N PRO A 16 8.74 11.66 12.58
CA PRO A 16 8.68 11.84 14.01
C PRO A 16 7.56 11.01 14.63
N ALA A 17 7.75 10.57 15.88
CA ALA A 17 6.68 9.93 16.67
C ALA A 17 5.69 10.97 17.24
N GLN A 18 6.12 12.22 17.39
CA GLN A 18 5.33 13.34 17.89
C GLN A 18 5.58 14.61 17.07
N TYR A 19 4.55 15.39 16.85
CA TYR A 19 4.63 16.70 16.22
C TYR A 19 3.69 17.66 16.95
N ASP A 20 4.19 18.85 17.30
CA ASP A 20 3.42 19.87 18.04
C ASP A 20 2.73 19.33 19.32
N ASN A 21 3.52 18.65 20.18
CA ASN A 21 3.06 18.00 21.41
C ASN A 21 1.92 16.98 21.24
N ARG A 22 1.75 16.42 20.04
CA ARG A 22 0.75 15.39 19.75
C ARG A 22 1.41 14.15 19.16
N THR A 23 1.00 12.98 19.61
CA THR A 23 1.32 11.73 18.94
C THR A 23 0.64 11.72 17.57
N ILE A 24 1.40 11.49 16.52
CA ILE A 24 0.89 11.43 15.15
C ILE A 24 0.77 9.98 14.69
N THR A 25 -0.06 9.76 13.67
CA THR A 25 -0.20 8.44 13.05
C THR A 25 1.16 7.96 12.55
N PRO A 26 1.59 6.73 12.92
CA PRO A 26 2.82 6.16 12.40
C PRO A 26 2.80 6.10 10.88
N MET A 27 3.95 6.37 10.28
CA MET A 27 4.11 6.22 8.84
C MET A 27 3.78 4.78 8.42
N GLN A 28 3.02 4.65 7.34
CA GLN A 28 2.66 3.37 6.74
C GLN A 28 3.34 3.21 5.37
N GLY A 29 3.57 1.96 4.98
CA GLY A 29 4.13 1.61 3.68
C GLY A 29 5.62 1.30 3.75
N THR A 30 6.19 0.97 2.59
CA THR A 30 7.60 0.59 2.44
C THR A 30 8.20 1.44 1.33
N SER A 31 9.45 1.87 1.49
CA SER A 31 10.13 2.64 0.44
C SER A 31 10.20 1.87 -0.87
N LEU A 32 9.95 2.57 -1.98
CA LEU A 32 10.06 2.05 -3.35
C LEU A 32 11.50 2.16 -3.90
N LEU A 33 12.44 2.75 -3.15
CA LEU A 33 13.76 3.09 -3.65
C LEU A 33 14.52 1.87 -4.21
N THR A 34 14.42 0.72 -3.53
CA THR A 34 15.03 -0.54 -4.01
C THR A 34 14.48 -0.95 -5.37
N ALA A 35 13.14 -0.93 -5.53
CA ALA A 35 12.51 -1.28 -6.79
C ALA A 35 12.90 -0.30 -7.91
N LEU A 36 13.01 0.99 -7.60
CA LEU A 36 13.37 2.04 -8.55
C LEU A 36 14.85 2.01 -8.98
N THR A 37 15.75 1.58 -8.10
CA THR A 37 17.21 1.66 -8.35
C THR A 37 17.84 0.33 -8.75
N GLN A 38 17.30 -0.79 -8.26
CA GLN A 38 17.88 -2.13 -8.45
C GLN A 38 17.00 -3.02 -9.33
N GLY A 39 15.85 -2.52 -9.82
CA GLY A 39 14.94 -3.27 -10.69
C GLY A 39 14.35 -4.53 -10.02
N THR A 40 14.39 -4.61 -8.69
CA THR A 40 13.93 -5.78 -7.97
C THR A 40 12.43 -5.68 -7.73
N GLU A 41 11.66 -6.48 -8.46
CA GLU A 41 10.27 -6.75 -8.10
C GLU A 41 10.24 -7.80 -7.00
N LYS A 42 9.87 -7.38 -5.79
CA LYS A 42 8.85 -8.03 -4.95
C LYS A 42 8.95 -7.49 -3.53
N THR A 43 7.99 -6.65 -3.18
CA THR A 43 7.49 -6.68 -1.80
C THR A 43 6.39 -7.71 -1.79
N ASP A 44 6.61 -8.85 -1.11
CA ASP A 44 5.53 -9.78 -0.78
C ASP A 44 4.63 -9.10 0.25
N ARG A 45 3.67 -8.31 -0.26
CA ARG A 45 2.71 -7.60 0.57
C ARG A 45 1.32 -7.75 0.00
N THR A 46 0.38 -7.87 0.91
CA THR A 46 -1.02 -7.75 0.60
C THR A 46 -1.42 -6.28 0.60
N LEU A 47 -2.07 -5.84 -0.47
CA LEU A 47 -2.64 -4.50 -0.59
C LEU A 47 -4.12 -4.54 -0.21
N TYR A 48 -4.55 -3.53 0.52
CA TYR A 48 -5.94 -3.37 0.95
C TYR A 48 -6.44 -2.01 0.53
N ASN A 49 -7.73 -1.93 0.24
CA ASN A 49 -8.42 -0.66 0.10
C ASN A 49 -9.91 -0.84 0.42
N GLU A 50 -10.49 0.20 0.99
CA GLU A 50 -11.92 0.37 1.16
C GLU A 50 -12.24 1.83 0.85
N HIS A 51 -13.25 2.04 0.03
CA HIS A 51 -13.75 3.36 -0.31
C HIS A 51 -15.24 3.28 -0.62
N PHE A 52 -16.06 3.97 0.16
CA PHE A 52 -17.51 4.01 0.01
C PHE A 52 -18.15 2.62 -0.13
N ASN A 53 -17.82 1.70 0.76
CA ASN A 53 -18.24 0.28 0.80
C ASN A 53 -17.67 -0.62 -0.29
N ALA A 54 -17.06 -0.06 -1.35
CA ALA A 54 -16.27 -0.84 -2.28
C ALA A 54 -14.94 -1.21 -1.61
N ARG A 55 -14.52 -2.46 -1.75
CA ARG A 55 -13.32 -2.97 -1.07
C ARG A 55 -12.56 -3.95 -1.93
N TYR A 56 -11.25 -3.97 -1.78
CA TYR A 56 -10.44 -5.02 -2.36
C TYR A 56 -9.31 -5.45 -1.44
N VAL A 57 -8.87 -6.69 -1.64
CA VAL A 57 -7.59 -7.19 -1.18
C VAL A 57 -6.82 -7.76 -2.36
N ARG A 58 -5.52 -7.48 -2.46
CA ARG A 58 -4.64 -8.01 -3.51
C ARG A 58 -3.42 -8.66 -2.88
N ASN A 59 -3.18 -9.93 -3.21
CA ASN A 59 -1.98 -10.66 -2.83
C ASN A 59 -1.33 -11.22 -4.10
N GLY A 60 -0.15 -10.69 -4.45
CA GLY A 60 0.50 -10.99 -5.72
C GLY A 60 -0.41 -10.70 -6.92
N ASP A 61 -0.65 -11.74 -7.72
CA ASP A 61 -1.48 -11.66 -8.92
C ASP A 61 -2.98 -11.87 -8.62
N TRP A 62 -3.34 -12.26 -7.39
CA TRP A 62 -4.75 -12.45 -7.00
C TRP A 62 -5.35 -11.16 -6.45
N LYS A 63 -6.55 -10.83 -6.91
CA LYS A 63 -7.33 -9.68 -6.42
C LYS A 63 -8.76 -10.11 -6.11
N LEU A 64 -9.18 -9.91 -4.87
CA LEU A 64 -10.55 -10.12 -4.41
C LEU A 64 -11.23 -8.75 -4.30
N VAL A 65 -12.41 -8.59 -4.91
CA VAL A 65 -13.11 -7.31 -5.01
C VAL A 65 -14.59 -7.48 -4.65
N SER A 66 -15.15 -6.51 -3.94
CA SER A 66 -16.58 -6.31 -3.75
C SER A 66 -16.91 -4.84 -4.01
N THR A 67 -18.02 -4.56 -4.69
CA THR A 67 -18.42 -3.21 -5.06
C THR A 67 -19.36 -2.60 -4.02
N ALA A 68 -19.56 -1.28 -4.07
CA ALA A 68 -20.40 -0.58 -3.10
C ALA A 68 -21.87 -1.05 -3.11
N ARG A 69 -22.39 -1.46 -4.27
CA ARG A 69 -23.79 -1.86 -4.46
C ARG A 69 -23.99 -3.38 -4.50
N ASP A 70 -22.89 -4.13 -4.58
CA ASP A 70 -22.90 -5.58 -4.58
C ASP A 70 -21.79 -6.11 -3.66
N THR A 71 -22.21 -6.65 -2.52
CA THR A 71 -21.33 -7.21 -1.51
C THR A 71 -20.77 -8.58 -1.88
N THR A 72 -21.18 -9.15 -3.01
CA THR A 72 -20.63 -10.40 -3.54
C THR A 72 -19.14 -10.21 -3.83
N TRP A 73 -18.36 -11.22 -3.43
CA TRP A 73 -16.94 -11.24 -3.68
C TRP A 73 -16.62 -11.84 -5.04
N HIS A 74 -15.84 -11.12 -5.82
CA HIS A 74 -15.31 -11.58 -7.10
C HIS A 74 -13.80 -11.74 -7.00
N LEU A 75 -13.29 -12.89 -7.45
CA LEU A 75 -11.87 -13.22 -7.41
C LEU A 75 -11.31 -13.20 -8.83
N TYR A 76 -10.22 -12.45 -9.03
CA TYR A 76 -9.55 -12.26 -10.30
C TYR A 76 -8.07 -12.60 -10.18
N LYS A 77 -7.49 -13.12 -11.28
CA LYS A 77 -6.05 -13.32 -11.43
C LYS A 77 -5.52 -12.34 -12.46
N ILE A 78 -4.94 -11.23 -11.98
CA ILE A 78 -4.62 -10.01 -12.73
C ILE A 78 -3.69 -10.20 -13.94
N LYS A 79 -2.92 -11.29 -13.99
CA LYS A 79 -2.05 -11.59 -15.14
C LYS A 79 -2.74 -12.39 -16.25
N GLU A 80 -3.89 -12.97 -15.97
CA GLU A 80 -4.58 -13.93 -16.83
C GLU A 80 -6.02 -13.51 -17.19
N ASP A 81 -6.46 -12.37 -16.66
CA ASP A 81 -7.75 -11.71 -16.89
C ASP A 81 -7.51 -10.32 -17.48
#